data_AF-A0A365P7V2-F1
#
_entry.id   AF-A0A365P7V2-F1
#
_cell.length_a   1.000
_cell.length_b   1.000
_cell.length_c   1.000
_cell.angle_alpha   90.00
_cell.angle_beta   90.00
_cell.angle_gamma   90.00
#
_symmetry.space_group_name_H-M   'P 1'
#
loop_
_entity.id
_entity.type
_entity.pdbx_description
1 polymer ?
#
loop_
_entity_poly.entity_id
_entity_poly.type
_entity_poly.pdbx_seq_one_letter_code
_entity_poly.pdbx_strand_id
1 'polypeptide(L)'
;MTAKTGDLLDAFTLDTDTGPIAAEIRLMHAEDGTEMLWHYENGRLAFAHPACRCGDCGEIITAASAGPRCIACATAAGIALDLD
;
A
#
# COMPACT_ATOMS: atom_id res chain seq x y z
N MET A 1 -16.88 8.54 16.87
CA MET A 1 -16.13 7.97 15.74
C MET A 1 -14.72 7.71 16.22
N THR A 2 -14.34 6.45 16.38
CA THR A 2 -12.96 6.09 16.71
C THR A 2 -12.12 6.47 15.50
N ALA A 3 -11.19 7.41 15.67
CA ALA A 3 -10.30 7.80 14.57
C ALA A 3 -9.55 6.55 14.10
N LYS A 4 -9.72 6.17 12.84
CA LYS A 4 -8.91 5.11 12.24
C LYS A 4 -7.45 5.55 12.34
N THR A 5 -6.61 4.72 12.93
CA THR A 5 -5.19 4.97 13.09
C THR A 5 -4.48 5.02 11.74
N GLY A 6 -3.36 5.74 11.66
CA GLY A 6 -2.51 5.82 10.45
C GLY A 6 -2.85 6.94 9.49
N ASP A 7 -1.86 7.27 8.66
CA ASP A 7 -1.95 8.32 7.65
C ASP A 7 -2.77 7.82 6.46
N LEU A 8 -3.77 8.58 6.05
CA LEU A 8 -4.57 8.25 4.86
C LEU A 8 -3.73 8.51 3.61
N LEU A 9 -3.49 7.45 2.82
CA LEU A 9 -2.79 7.56 1.54
C LEU A 9 -3.77 7.74 0.40
N ASP A 10 -4.85 6.96 0.40
CA ASP A 10 -5.88 7.03 -0.63
C ASP A 10 -7.25 6.61 -0.09
N ALA A 11 -8.30 7.16 -0.69
CA ALA A 11 -9.69 6.82 -0.41
C ALA A 11 -10.49 6.82 -1.71
N PHE A 12 -11.16 5.70 -2.00
CA PHE A 12 -11.87 5.48 -3.25
C PHE A 12 -13.09 4.59 -3.04
N THR A 13 -13.90 4.45 -4.09
CA THR A 13 -15.05 3.56 -4.12
C THR A 13 -14.66 2.29 -4.89
N LEU A 14 -14.88 1.13 -4.28
CA LEU A 14 -14.76 -0.16 -4.94
C LEU A 14 -16.13 -0.63 -5.40
N ASP A 15 -16.28 -0.87 -6.70
CA ASP A 15 -17.47 -1.53 -7.23
C ASP A 15 -17.40 -3.03 -6.94
N THR A 16 -18.38 -3.55 -6.21
CA THR A 16 -18.52 -4.98 -5.91
C THR A 16 -19.82 -5.53 -6.48
N ASP A 17 -19.96 -6.86 -6.52
CA ASP A 17 -21.20 -7.53 -6.93
C ASP A 17 -22.43 -7.11 -6.09
N THR A 18 -22.20 -6.65 -4.86
CA THR A 18 -23.25 -6.17 -3.94
C THR A 18 -23.49 -4.66 -3.99
N GLY A 19 -22.77 -3.95 -4.87
CA GLY A 19 -22.80 -2.49 -4.99
C GLY A 19 -21.47 -1.82 -4.59
N PRO A 20 -21.39 -0.49 -4.74
CA PRO A 20 -20.20 0.27 -4.41
C PRO A 20 -19.96 0.30 -2.89
N ILE A 21 -18.70 0.10 -2.48
CA ILE A 21 -18.26 0.20 -1.09
C ILE A 21 -17.15 1.24 -0.93
N ALA A 22 -17.05 1.85 0.25
CA ALA A 22 -15.97 2.77 0.55
C ALA A 22 -14.69 1.99 0.89
N ALA A 23 -13.58 2.34 0.25
CA ALA A 23 -12.27 1.76 0.48
C ALA A 23 -11.24 2.83 0.86
N GLU A 24 -10.32 2.48 1.75
CA GLU A 24 -9.22 3.35 2.17
C GLU A 24 -7.92 2.55 2.26
N ILE A 25 -6.82 3.17 1.84
CA ILE A 25 -5.47 2.68 2.09
C ILE A 25 -4.81 3.61 3.10
N ARG A 26 -4.31 3.03 4.19
CA ARG A 26 -3.64 3.78 5.26
C ARG A 26 -2.23 3.25 5.50
N LEU A 27 -1.31 4.18 5.72
CA LEU A 27 0.03 3.88 6.21
C LEU A 27 0.00 3.79 7.74
N MET A 28 0.42 2.64 8.23
CA MET A 28 0.53 2.31 9.64
C MET A 28 2.00 2.06 9.99
N HIS A 29 2.37 2.33 11.24
CA HIS A 29 3.68 1.97 11.77
C HIS A 29 3.49 0.95 12.88
N ALA A 30 4.14 -0.21 12.76
CA ALA A 30 4.22 -1.19 13.81
C ALA A 30 5.12 -0.70 14.96
N GLU A 31 5.05 -1.36 16.12
CA GLU A 31 5.85 -0.98 17.31
C GLU A 31 7.35 -1.03 17.06
N ASP A 32 7.80 -1.91 16.17
CA ASP A 32 9.21 -2.04 15.75
C ASP A 32 9.63 -1.02 14.67
N GLY A 33 8.73 -0.12 14.27
CA GLY A 33 8.96 0.89 13.24
C GLY A 33 8.70 0.41 11.82
N THR A 34 8.28 -0.84 11.61
CA THR A 34 7.93 -1.35 10.28
C THR A 34 6.72 -0.60 9.72
N GLU A 35 6.87 -0.05 8.50
CA GLU A 35 5.76 0.52 7.75
C GLU A 35 4.84 -0.59 7.23
N MET A 36 3.54 -0.42 7.40
CA MET A 36 2.50 -1.38 7.05
C MET A 36 1.43 -0.66 6.23
N LEU A 37 1.00 -1.24 5.11
CA LEU A 37 -0.16 -0.77 4.37
C LEU A 37 -1.39 -1.55 4.84
N TRP A 38 -2.39 -0.82 5.33
CA TRP A 38 -3.67 -1.36 5.79
C TRP A 38 -4.77 -0.96 4.81
N HIS A 39 -5.50 -1.95 4.32
CA HIS A 39 -6.59 -1.77 3.37
C HIS A 39 -7.92 -1.97 4.09
N TYR A 40 -8.75 -0.95 4.05
CA TYR A 40 -10.06 -0.94 4.69
C TYR A 40 -11.18 -0.99 3.66
N GLU A 41 -12.23 -1.75 3.96
CA GLU A 41 -13.46 -1.87 3.19
C GLU A 41 -14.66 -1.61 4.10
N ASN A 42 -15.52 -0.65 3.75
CA ASN A 42 -16.61 -0.16 4.60
C ASN A 42 -16.18 0.12 6.05
N GLY A 43 -14.95 0.63 6.20
CA GLY A 43 -14.36 0.96 7.50
C GLY A 43 -13.87 -0.23 8.33
N ARG A 44 -13.87 -1.46 7.78
CA ARG A 44 -13.30 -2.66 8.41
C ARG A 44 -11.97 -2.99 7.76
N LEU A 45 -10.98 -3.41 8.55
CA LEU A 45 -9.70 -3.86 8.00
C LEU A 45 -9.94 -5.15 7.21
N ALA A 46 -9.67 -5.12 5.90
CA ALA A 46 -9.79 -6.27 5.01
C ALA A 46 -8.48 -7.07 4.98
N PHE A 47 -7.36 -6.39 4.70
CA PHE A 47 -6.03 -6.99 4.74
C PHE A 47 -4.95 -5.95 5.06
N ALA A 48 -3.79 -6.43 5.51
CA ALA A 48 -2.61 -5.60 5.77
C ALA A 48 -1.35 -6.34 5.32
N HIS A 49 -0.36 -5.60 4.86
CA HIS A 49 0.94 -6.16 4.50
C HIS A 49 2.08 -5.15 4.76
N PRO A 50 3.33 -5.64 4.90
CA PRO A 50 4.47 -4.75 5.00
C PRO A 50 4.59 -3.83 3.78
N ALA A 51 5.03 -2.62 4.06
CA ALA A 51 5.36 -1.61 3.09
C ALA A 51 6.84 -1.28 3.21
N CYS A 52 7.42 -0.80 2.12
CA CYS A 52 8.72 -0.15 2.17
C CYS A 52 8.72 1.06 1.25
N ARG A 53 9.76 1.87 1.33
CA ARG A 53 9.94 3.02 0.44
C ARG A 53 10.92 2.68 -0.65
N CYS A 54 10.60 3.09 -1.88
CA CYS A 54 11.53 3.05 -2.99
C CYS A 54 12.77 3.89 -2.63
N GLY A 55 13.96 3.30 -2.74
CA GLY A 55 15.23 3.95 -2.44
C GLY A 55 15.58 5.10 -3.38
N ASP A 56 15.01 5.14 -4.59
CA ASP A 56 15.26 6.22 -5.55
C ASP A 56 14.28 7.40 -5.40
N CYS A 57 12.96 7.16 -5.37
CA CYS A 57 11.94 8.23 -5.33
C CYS A 57 11.21 8.40 -3.99
N GLY A 58 11.41 7.51 -3.01
CA GLY A 58 10.75 7.57 -1.70
C GLY A 58 9.27 7.14 -1.67
N GLU A 59 8.72 6.75 -2.82
CA GLU A 59 7.34 6.26 -2.95
C GLU A 59 7.11 4.97 -2.16
N ILE A 60 5.93 4.84 -1.56
CA ILE A 60 5.56 3.66 -0.77
C ILE A 60 5.20 2.52 -1.73
N ILE A 61 5.83 1.37 -1.54
CA ILE A 61 5.63 0.17 -2.35
C ILE A 61 5.30 -1.02 -1.47
N THR A 62 4.66 -2.02 -2.07
CA THR A 62 4.39 -3.30 -1.41
C THR A 62 5.69 -4.12 -1.36
N ALA A 63 6.09 -4.57 -0.18
CA ALA A 63 7.44 -5.09 0.07
C ALA A 63 7.73 -6.50 -0.50
N ALA A 64 6.90 -7.04 -1.41
CA ALA A 64 6.84 -8.47 -1.66
C ALA A 64 7.67 -9.02 -2.84
N SER A 65 8.18 -8.21 -3.78
CA SER A 65 8.81 -8.82 -4.99
C SER A 65 9.93 -8.03 -5.69
N ALA A 66 9.99 -6.70 -5.66
CA ALA A 66 10.89 -5.94 -6.54
C ALA A 66 12.19 -5.40 -5.89
N GLY A 67 12.49 -5.77 -4.64
CA GLY A 67 13.58 -5.14 -3.88
C GLY A 67 13.26 -3.69 -3.48
N PRO A 68 14.25 -2.83 -3.20
CA PRO A 68 14.02 -1.49 -2.65
C PRO A 68 13.60 -0.47 -3.72
N ARG A 69 12.98 -0.87 -4.84
CA ARG A 69 12.64 0.04 -5.95
C ARG A 69 11.21 -0.14 -6.42
N CYS A 70 10.53 0.96 -6.74
CA CYS A 70 9.23 0.91 -7.41
C CYS A 70 9.41 0.49 -8.88
N ILE A 71 8.32 -0.01 -9.48
CA ILE A 71 8.31 -0.47 -10.88
C ILE A 71 8.80 0.63 -11.82
N ALA A 72 8.33 1.88 -11.63
CA ALA A 72 8.74 3.00 -12.47
C ALA A 72 10.25 3.26 -12.43
N CYS A 73 10.85 3.28 -11.23
CA CYS A 73 12.30 3.47 -11.07
C CYS A 73 13.09 2.28 -11.60
N ALA A 74 12.62 1.05 -11.38
CA ALA A 74 13.27 -0.15 -11.92
C ALA A 74 13.25 -0.19 -13.45
N THR A 75 12.11 0.13 -14.08
CA THR A 75 11.98 0.25 -15.53
C THR A 75 12.86 1.37 -16.10
N ALA A 76 12.88 2.54 -15.47
CA ALA A 76 13.74 3.65 -15.89
C ALA A 76 15.24 3.32 -15.82
N ALA A 77 15.64 2.47 -14.88
CA ALA A 77 17.01 1.99 -14.74
C ALA A 77 17.39 0.88 -15.75
N GLY A 78 16.47 0.46 -16.62
CA GLY A 78 16.69 -0.64 -17.56
C GLY A 78 16.76 -2.02 -16.90
N ILE A 79 16.23 -2.16 -15.68
CA ILE A 79 16.14 -3.45 -14.99
C ILE A 79 14.91 -4.17 -15.54
N ALA A 80 15.11 -5.33 -16.17
CA ALA A 80 14.02 -6.23 -16.49
C ALA A 80 13.40 -6.71 -15.17
N LEU A 81 12.19 -6.27 -14.88
CA LEU A 81 11.39 -6.80 -13.78
C LEU A 81 10.85 -8.15 -14.24
N ASP A 82 11.42 -9.24 -13.73
CA ASP A 82 10.81 -10.57 -13.81
C ASP A 82 9.56 -10.56 -12.91
N LEU A 83 8.43 -10.15 -13.49
CA LEU A 83 7.10 -10.23 -12.88
C LEU A 83 6.57 -11.64 -13.18
N ASP A 84 7.07 -12.65 -12.47
CA ASP A 84 6.51 -14.02 -12.48
C ASP A 84 5.30 -14.11 -11.52
#